data_AF-A0A934XNN1-F1
#
_entry.id   AF-A0A934XNN1-F1
#
_cell.length_a   1.000
_cell.length_b   1.000
_cell.length_c   1.000
_cell.angle_alpha   90.00
_cell.angle_beta   90.00
_cell.angle_gamma   90.00
#
_symmetry.space_group_name_H-M   'P 1'
#
loop_
_entity.id
_entity.type
_entity.pdbx_description
1 polymer ?
#
loop_
_entity_poly.entity_id
_entity_poly.type
_entity_poly.pdbx_seq_one_letter_code
_entity_poly.pdbx_strand_id
1 'polypeptide(L)'
;MQASSPVSAPAPPGLAERLAQRGISRRQFLKFCGAMAGALALPPRFAPRIASALAAAPRVAVVWLEFQDCAGNTESFLRASDPTVTEIVLKLLSVNYHETIMAPAGRMAEKSLMDTLHNSLQMPGQFIAVVEGAIPLKDGGVYCTVAGQTGALSRMGVGAIVMWGFLILSGRAGAALTLSGTQWIWVLLTSVLLSGYVWTWYRALQTAPATVVTSVLTIGAVLTVGLSIVLEGKPTTGLQVAGSALLISGCLLFLWRQLRALPRAEAAA
;
A
#
# COMPACT_ATOMS: atom_id res chain seq x y z
N MET A 1 -8.51 7.95 44.85
CA MET A 1 -9.16 7.39 43.65
C MET A 1 -8.18 6.44 42.99
N GLN A 2 -8.37 5.13 43.16
CA GLN A 2 -7.52 4.11 42.54
C GLN A 2 -7.83 4.05 41.05
N ALA A 3 -6.81 4.22 40.22
CA ALA A 3 -6.89 4.02 38.77
C ALA A 3 -7.18 2.54 38.50
N SER A 4 -8.38 2.26 38.00
CA SER A 4 -8.79 0.96 37.49
C SER A 4 -7.86 0.52 36.36
N SER A 5 -7.24 -0.63 36.52
CA SER A 5 -6.40 -1.31 35.54
C SER A 5 -7.13 -1.43 34.19
N PRO A 6 -6.48 -1.20 33.04
CA PRO A 6 -7.11 -1.41 31.74
C PRO A 6 -7.42 -2.90 31.57
N VAL A 7 -8.67 -3.20 31.23
CA VAL A 7 -9.12 -4.54 30.82
C VAL A 7 -8.26 -4.96 29.62
N SER A 8 -7.35 -5.92 29.84
CA SER A 8 -6.55 -6.50 28.78
C SER A 8 -7.46 -7.29 27.85
N ALA A 9 -7.62 -6.84 26.61
CA ALA A 9 -8.30 -7.60 25.57
C ALA A 9 -7.70 -9.03 25.48
N PRO A 10 -8.50 -10.08 25.27
CA PRO A 10 -7.99 -11.44 25.14
C PRO A 10 -6.95 -11.51 24.02
N ALA A 11 -5.83 -12.20 24.29
CA ALA A 11 -4.76 -12.35 23.33
C ALA A 11 -5.33 -12.92 22.01
N PRO A 12 -5.03 -12.31 20.86
CA PRO A 12 -5.61 -12.74 19.60
C PRO A 12 -5.16 -14.18 19.29
N PRO A 13 -6.03 -15.02 18.69
CA PRO A 13 -5.76 -16.44 18.50
C PRO A 13 -4.45 -16.63 17.72
N GLY A 14 -3.66 -17.62 18.14
CA GLY A 14 -2.35 -17.92 17.56
C GLY A 14 -2.44 -18.35 16.09
N LEU A 15 -1.34 -18.27 15.35
CA LEU A 15 -1.30 -18.57 13.91
C LEU A 15 -1.85 -19.96 13.60
N ALA A 16 -1.52 -20.96 14.41
CA ALA A 16 -1.97 -22.34 14.20
C ALA A 16 -3.50 -22.50 14.27
N GLU A 17 -4.15 -21.77 15.17
CA GLU A 17 -5.60 -21.78 15.34
C GLU A 17 -6.31 -21.11 14.16
N ARG A 18 -5.74 -20.03 13.62
CA ARG A 18 -6.24 -19.37 12.40
C ARG A 18 -6.06 -20.22 11.15
N LEU A 19 -4.94 -20.92 11.03
CA LEU A 19 -4.71 -21.85 9.92
C LEU A 19 -5.72 -23.01 9.97
N ALA A 20 -6.06 -23.51 11.16
CA ALA A 20 -7.11 -24.51 11.34
C ALA A 20 -8.49 -23.98 10.91
N GLN A 21 -8.84 -22.73 11.24
CA GLN A 21 -10.08 -22.08 10.78
C GLN A 21 -10.16 -21.94 9.25
N ARG A 22 -9.01 -21.88 8.57
CA ARG A 22 -8.91 -21.89 7.09
C ARG A 22 -8.78 -23.29 6.48
N GLY A 23 -9.05 -24.34 7.26
CA GLY A 23 -9.03 -25.73 6.79
C GLY A 23 -7.64 -26.36 6.69
N ILE A 24 -6.58 -25.69 7.17
CA ILE A 24 -5.24 -26.28 7.22
C ILE A 24 -5.15 -27.19 8.45
N SER A 25 -5.04 -28.49 8.20
CA SER A 25 -4.89 -29.49 9.25
C SER A 25 -3.54 -29.35 9.98
N ARG A 26 -3.50 -29.74 11.26
CA ARG A 26 -2.25 -29.83 12.06
C ARG A 26 -1.14 -30.60 11.33
N ARG A 27 -1.50 -31.61 10.54
CA ARG A 27 -0.57 -32.41 9.73
C ARG A 27 0.06 -31.58 8.60
N GLN A 28 -0.74 -30.79 7.87
CA GLN A 28 -0.22 -29.90 6.82
C GLN A 28 0.68 -28.81 7.41
N PHE A 29 0.29 -28.25 8.56
CA PHE A 29 1.12 -27.29 9.28
C PHE A 29 2.47 -27.88 9.70
N LEU A 30 2.49 -29.09 10.26
CA LEU A 30 3.75 -29.77 10.63
C LEU A 30 4.59 -30.15 9.41
N LYS A 31 3.96 -30.51 8.28
CA LYS A 31 4.67 -30.72 7.00
C LYS A 31 5.37 -29.45 6.53
N PHE A 32 4.69 -28.30 6.62
CA PHE A 32 5.30 -27.00 6.30
C PHE A 32 6.48 -26.69 7.23
N CYS A 33 6.32 -26.89 8.54
CA CYS A 33 7.40 -26.66 9.50
C CYS A 33 8.60 -27.59 9.25
N GLY A 34 8.36 -28.83 8.85
CA GLY A 34 9.39 -29.79 8.45
C GLY A 34 10.11 -29.38 7.16
N ALA A 35 9.36 -28.91 6.15
CA ALA A 35 9.93 -28.36 4.93
C ALA A 35 10.79 -27.12 5.22
N MET A 36 10.35 -26.26 6.15
CA MET A 36 11.12 -25.09 6.57
C MET A 36 12.37 -25.44 7.36
N ALA A 37 12.32 -26.46 8.22
CA ALA A 37 13.51 -26.99 8.86
C ALA A 37 14.54 -27.43 7.79
N GLY A 38 14.09 -28.14 6.76
CA GLY A 38 14.94 -28.56 5.64
C GLY A 38 15.54 -27.39 4.87
N ALA A 39 14.73 -26.38 4.52
CA ALA A 39 15.20 -25.18 3.81
C ALA A 39 16.22 -24.35 4.62
N LEU A 40 16.12 -24.37 5.95
CA LEU A 40 17.07 -23.74 6.87
C LEU A 40 18.25 -24.66 7.25
N ALA A 41 18.39 -25.83 6.60
CA ALA A 41 19.39 -26.86 6.90
C ALA A 41 19.39 -27.32 8.38
N LEU A 42 18.23 -27.26 9.04
CA LEU A 42 18.03 -27.69 10.42
C LEU A 42 17.63 -29.17 10.50
N PRO A 43 18.09 -29.90 11.53
CA PRO A 43 17.66 -31.28 11.76
C PRO A 43 16.12 -31.39 11.92
N PRO A 44 15.48 -32.50 11.46
CA PRO A 44 14.02 -32.67 11.48
C PRO A 44 13.37 -32.53 12.87
N ARG A 45 14.14 -32.78 13.94
CA ARG A 45 13.72 -32.58 15.35
C ARG A 45 13.36 -31.14 15.70
N PHE A 46 13.73 -30.16 14.87
CA PHE A 46 13.37 -28.76 15.06
C PHE A 46 11.97 -28.41 14.52
N ALA A 47 11.32 -29.29 13.75
CA ALA A 47 9.98 -29.03 13.21
C ALA A 47 8.91 -28.70 14.28
N PRO A 48 8.84 -29.39 15.44
CA PRO A 48 7.91 -29.02 16.53
C PRO A 48 8.26 -27.67 17.16
N ARG A 49 9.55 -27.32 17.21
CA ARG A 49 10.03 -26.05 17.76
C ARG A 49 9.68 -24.88 16.84
N ILE A 50 9.85 -25.08 15.53
CA ILE A 50 9.38 -24.15 14.48
C ILE A 50 7.86 -24.00 14.55
N ALA A 51 7.12 -25.10 14.69
CA ALA A 51 5.66 -25.08 14.82
C ALA A 51 5.21 -24.28 16.06
N SER A 52 5.87 -24.45 17.21
CA SER A 52 5.57 -23.69 18.42
C SER A 52 5.89 -22.20 18.29
N ALA A 53 7.01 -21.86 17.64
CA ALA A 53 7.41 -20.48 17.41
C ALA A 53 6.45 -19.78 16.44
N LEU A 54 6.05 -20.46 15.35
CA LEU A 54 5.07 -19.95 14.40
C LEU A 54 3.69 -19.81 15.03
N ALA A 55 3.25 -20.75 15.88
CA ALA A 55 1.96 -20.67 16.54
C ALA A 55 1.83 -19.45 17.48
N ALA A 56 2.93 -19.07 18.12
CA ALA A 56 3.00 -17.92 19.02
C ALA A 56 3.39 -16.60 18.31
N ALA A 57 3.68 -16.64 17.00
CA ALA A 57 4.18 -15.48 16.28
C ALA A 57 3.10 -14.37 16.20
N PRO A 58 3.43 -13.13 16.59
CA PRO A 58 2.53 -12.00 16.41
C PRO A 58 2.35 -11.68 14.91
N ARG A 59 1.30 -10.92 14.58
CA ARG A 59 1.12 -10.39 13.22
C ARG A 59 2.30 -9.52 12.86
N VAL A 60 2.75 -9.63 11.61
CA VAL A 60 3.85 -8.79 11.09
C VAL A 60 3.38 -7.34 11.09
N ALA A 61 4.16 -6.47 11.74
CA ALA A 61 3.86 -5.05 11.76
C ALA A 61 4.14 -4.42 10.39
N VAL A 62 3.30 -3.46 9.99
CA VAL A 62 3.44 -2.71 8.75
C VAL A 62 3.42 -1.23 9.08
N VAL A 63 4.39 -0.51 8.52
CA VAL A 63 4.47 0.95 8.53
C VAL A 63 4.37 1.41 7.08
N TRP A 64 3.28 2.08 6.74
CA TRP A 64 3.02 2.62 5.42
C TRP A 64 3.25 4.13 5.43
N LEU A 65 4.28 4.59 4.73
CA LEU A 65 4.59 6.02 4.63
C LEU A 65 4.17 6.57 3.29
N GLU A 66 3.54 7.74 3.33
CA GLU A 66 3.05 8.49 2.17
C GLU A 66 3.97 9.71 1.97
N PHE A 67 4.62 9.84 0.80
CA PHE A 67 5.48 10.99 0.46
C PHE A 67 4.80 11.88 -0.59
N GLN A 68 5.44 12.15 -1.74
CA GLN A 68 4.79 12.82 -2.87
C GLN A 68 3.87 11.83 -3.60
N ASP A 69 2.82 11.47 -2.90
CA ASP A 69 1.83 10.50 -3.32
C ASP A 69 0.51 11.18 -3.72
N CYS A 70 -0.29 10.46 -4.51
CA CYS A 70 -1.64 10.84 -4.91
C CYS A 70 -2.75 10.00 -4.23
N ALA A 71 -2.40 9.16 -3.25
CA ALA A 71 -3.22 8.16 -2.57
C ALA A 71 -3.76 7.04 -3.48
N GLY A 72 -3.26 6.93 -4.72
CA GLY A 72 -3.75 5.94 -5.68
C GLY A 72 -3.38 4.50 -5.31
N ASN A 73 -2.21 4.26 -4.71
CA ASN A 73 -1.84 2.91 -4.28
C ASN A 73 -2.62 2.54 -3.02
N THR A 74 -2.87 3.50 -2.14
CA THR A 74 -3.80 3.35 -1.02
C THR A 74 -5.22 3.03 -1.49
N GLU A 75 -5.76 3.74 -2.48
CA GLU A 75 -7.09 3.43 -3.04
C GLU A 75 -7.12 2.02 -3.65
N SER A 76 -6.08 1.65 -4.41
CA SER A 76 -5.94 0.29 -4.94
C SER A 76 -5.92 -0.77 -3.84
N PHE A 77 -5.19 -0.52 -2.75
CA PHE A 77 -5.14 -1.38 -1.56
C PHE A 77 -6.52 -1.55 -0.90
N LEU A 78 -7.29 -0.47 -0.77
CA LEU A 78 -8.65 -0.50 -0.24
C LEU A 78 -9.63 -1.30 -1.13
N ARG A 79 -9.32 -1.45 -2.42
CA ARG A 79 -10.12 -2.22 -3.38
C ARG A 79 -9.70 -3.68 -3.50
N ALA A 80 -8.73 -4.17 -2.72
CA ALA A 80 -8.32 -5.56 -2.73
C ALA A 80 -9.49 -6.51 -2.39
N SER A 81 -9.67 -7.57 -3.19
CA SER A 81 -10.78 -8.52 -3.05
C SER A 81 -10.38 -9.92 -2.58
N ASP A 82 -9.12 -10.32 -2.75
CA ASP A 82 -8.61 -11.63 -2.32
C ASP A 82 -7.11 -11.57 -1.98
N PRO A 83 -6.74 -11.48 -0.69
CA PRO A 83 -7.60 -11.23 0.47
C PRO A 83 -8.18 -9.80 0.46
N THR A 84 -9.33 -9.60 1.12
CA THR A 84 -9.93 -8.26 1.27
C THR A 84 -9.12 -7.35 2.19
N VAL A 85 -9.22 -6.02 2.05
CA VAL A 85 -8.51 -5.08 2.93
C VAL A 85 -8.83 -5.29 4.42
N THR A 86 -10.08 -5.58 4.74
CA THR A 86 -10.52 -5.92 6.11
C THR A 86 -9.81 -7.17 6.63
N GLU A 87 -9.65 -8.19 5.79
CA GLU A 87 -8.90 -9.40 6.14
C GLU A 87 -7.41 -9.12 6.30
N ILE A 88 -6.84 -8.26 5.45
CA ILE A 88 -5.44 -7.86 5.55
C ILE A 88 -5.19 -7.14 6.89
N VAL A 89 -5.96 -6.10 7.20
CA VAL A 89 -5.76 -5.25 8.38
C VAL A 89 -6.15 -5.96 9.69
N LEU A 90 -7.23 -6.73 9.70
CA LEU A 90 -7.72 -7.36 10.93
C LEU A 90 -7.09 -8.73 11.20
N LYS A 91 -6.69 -9.48 10.17
CA LYS A 91 -6.32 -10.89 10.33
C LYS A 91 -4.88 -11.22 9.93
N LEU A 92 -4.32 -10.54 8.93
CA LEU A 92 -3.01 -10.90 8.37
C LEU A 92 -1.87 -10.03 8.91
N LEU A 93 -2.01 -8.72 8.78
CA LEU A 93 -0.98 -7.74 9.08
C LEU A 93 -1.41 -6.87 10.27
N SER A 94 -0.44 -6.27 10.96
CA SER A 94 -0.68 -5.22 11.94
C SER A 94 -0.27 -3.89 11.31
N VAL A 95 -1.20 -3.23 10.64
CA VAL A 95 -0.96 -1.92 10.02
C VAL A 95 -0.98 -0.87 11.14
N ASN A 96 0.21 -0.57 11.67
CA ASN A 96 0.34 0.28 12.86
C ASN A 96 0.44 1.78 12.50
N TYR A 97 0.86 2.08 11.28
CA TYR A 97 0.95 3.44 10.76
C TYR A 97 0.57 3.45 9.28
N HIS A 98 -0.40 4.29 8.93
CA HIS A 98 -0.85 4.57 7.57
C HIS A 98 -1.72 5.82 7.62
N GLU A 99 -1.23 6.93 7.07
CA GLU A 99 -1.80 8.27 7.29
C GLU A 99 -3.25 8.39 6.81
N THR A 100 -3.60 7.71 5.71
CA THR A 100 -4.97 7.72 5.17
C THR A 100 -6.01 6.97 6.02
N ILE A 101 -5.67 5.83 6.64
CA ILE A 101 -6.67 4.93 7.27
C ILE A 101 -6.55 4.81 8.79
N MET A 102 -5.50 5.37 9.38
CA MET A 102 -5.29 5.29 10.82
C MET A 102 -6.20 6.24 11.60
N ALA A 103 -6.61 5.84 12.81
CA ALA A 103 -7.44 6.67 13.67
C ALA A 103 -6.72 7.86 14.35
N PRO A 104 -5.48 7.73 14.88
CA PRO A 104 -4.78 8.84 15.50
C PRO A 104 -4.19 9.81 14.48
N ALA A 105 -4.12 11.10 14.82
CA ALA A 105 -3.53 12.15 13.99
C ALA A 105 -2.49 12.99 14.75
N GLY A 106 -1.66 13.74 14.01
CA GLY A 106 -0.64 14.61 14.59
C GLY A 106 0.32 13.86 15.51
N ARG A 107 0.57 14.39 16.72
CA ARG A 107 1.50 13.77 17.69
C ARG A 107 1.14 12.34 18.08
N MET A 108 -0.16 11.99 18.05
CA MET A 108 -0.59 10.62 18.35
C MET A 108 -0.24 9.66 17.21
N ALA A 109 -0.30 10.13 15.96
CA ALA A 109 0.14 9.35 14.80
C ALA A 109 1.66 9.12 14.83
N GLU A 110 2.42 10.18 15.12
CA GLU A 110 3.87 10.10 15.30
C GLU A 110 4.26 9.13 16.41
N LYS A 111 3.51 9.12 17.52
CA LYS A 111 3.72 8.15 18.58
C LYS A 111 3.51 6.71 18.09
N SER A 112 2.45 6.43 17.31
CA SER A 112 2.21 5.09 16.74
C SER A 112 3.35 4.62 15.83
N LEU A 113 3.92 5.54 15.03
CA LEU A 113 5.11 5.28 14.22
C LEU A 113 6.31 4.96 15.10
N MET A 114 6.63 5.85 16.05
CA MET A 114 7.81 5.74 16.91
C MET A 114 7.73 4.52 17.83
N ASP A 115 6.56 4.19 18.39
CA ASP A 115 6.37 2.98 19.19
C ASP A 115 6.62 1.73 18.34
N THR A 116 6.16 1.70 17.08
CA THR A 116 6.41 0.58 16.17
C THR A 116 7.90 0.44 15.83
N LEU A 117 8.59 1.56 15.59
CA LEU A 117 10.03 1.58 15.33
C LEU A 117 10.84 1.18 16.58
N HIS A 118 10.53 1.72 17.75
CA HIS A 118 11.23 1.40 19.01
C HIS A 118 11.05 -0.06 19.42
N ASN A 119 9.86 -0.62 19.25
CA ASN A 119 9.63 -2.04 19.51
C ASN A 119 10.43 -2.92 18.54
N SER A 120 10.64 -2.46 17.29
CA SER A 120 11.47 -3.18 16.32
C SER A 120 12.97 -3.09 16.57
N LEU A 121 13.45 -2.06 17.30
CA LEU A 121 14.86 -1.93 17.70
C LEU A 121 15.22 -2.90 18.84
N GLN A 122 14.26 -3.27 19.68
CA GLN A 122 14.43 -4.25 20.75
C GLN A 122 14.43 -5.70 20.24
N MET A 123 13.86 -5.94 19.05
CA MET A 123 13.91 -7.22 18.33
C MET A 123 14.11 -6.99 16.83
N PRO A 124 15.37 -7.01 16.32
CA PRO A 124 15.67 -6.62 14.95
C PRO A 124 14.89 -7.46 13.93
N GLY A 125 14.12 -6.80 13.06
CA GLY A 125 13.53 -7.41 11.85
C GLY A 125 12.00 -7.66 11.84
N GLN A 126 11.20 -7.03 12.71
CA GLN A 126 9.76 -7.37 12.86
C GLN A 126 8.75 -6.43 12.19
N PHE A 127 9.15 -5.57 11.25
CA PHE A 127 8.18 -4.78 10.48
C PHE A 127 8.51 -4.69 9.00
N ILE A 128 7.46 -4.54 8.20
CA ILE A 128 7.54 -4.23 6.77
C ILE A 128 7.28 -2.73 6.61
N ALA A 129 8.21 -2.05 5.96
CA ALA A 129 8.02 -0.68 5.53
C ALA A 129 7.43 -0.66 4.11
N VAL A 130 6.25 -0.09 3.95
CA VAL A 130 5.68 0.28 2.65
C VAL A 130 5.92 1.77 2.45
N VAL A 131 6.34 2.14 1.24
CA VAL A 131 6.62 3.52 0.87
C VAL A 131 5.81 3.85 -0.37
N GLU A 132 4.99 4.88 -0.26
CA GLU A 132 4.10 5.38 -1.31
C GLU A 132 4.55 6.78 -1.75
N GLY A 133 4.51 7.05 -3.05
CA GLY A 133 4.92 8.33 -3.63
C GLY A 133 6.42 8.51 -3.84
N ALA A 134 6.77 9.59 -4.54
CA ALA A 134 8.17 9.95 -4.80
C ALA A 134 8.80 10.66 -3.58
N ILE A 135 10.13 10.50 -3.42
CA ILE A 135 10.89 11.20 -2.38
C ILE A 135 11.65 12.36 -3.03
N PRO A 136 11.28 13.62 -2.76
CA PRO A 136 12.02 14.75 -3.29
C PRO A 136 13.35 14.89 -2.55
N LEU A 137 14.46 14.89 -3.28
CA LEU A 137 15.81 15.05 -2.71
C LEU A 137 16.37 16.46 -2.91
N LYS A 138 15.78 17.24 -3.82
CA LYS A 138 16.25 18.60 -4.13
C LYS A 138 16.09 19.51 -2.91
N ASP A 139 17.04 20.44 -2.74
CA ASP A 139 17.04 21.46 -1.69
C ASP A 139 16.88 20.88 -0.27
N GLY A 140 17.52 19.73 -0.01
CA GLY A 140 17.45 19.06 1.29
C GLY A 140 16.14 18.29 1.53
N GLY A 141 15.30 18.13 0.50
CA GLY A 141 14.05 17.37 0.57
C GLY A 141 12.87 18.14 1.15
N VAL A 142 12.95 19.47 1.21
CA VAL A 142 11.92 20.35 1.79
C VAL A 142 10.57 20.28 1.06
N TYR A 143 10.53 19.74 -0.15
CA TYR A 143 9.32 19.62 -0.96
C TYR A 143 8.36 18.51 -0.48
N CYS A 144 8.74 17.73 0.52
CA CYS A 144 7.86 16.80 1.21
C CYS A 144 8.30 16.71 2.68
N THR A 145 7.52 17.36 3.54
CA THR A 145 7.78 17.40 4.99
C THR A 145 6.60 16.87 5.77
N VAL A 146 6.84 15.86 6.60
CA VAL A 146 5.85 15.29 7.53
C VAL A 146 6.38 15.53 8.94
N ALA A 147 5.54 16.08 9.82
CA ALA A 147 5.90 16.46 11.19
C ALA A 147 7.18 17.34 11.30
N GLY A 148 7.45 18.17 10.28
CA GLY A 148 8.63 19.05 10.24
C GLY A 148 9.94 18.35 9.84
N GLN A 149 9.89 17.07 9.44
CA GLN A 149 11.04 16.32 8.92
C GLN A 149 10.93 16.12 7.41
N THR A 150 12.05 16.21 6.70
CA THR A 150 12.11 15.96 5.26
C THR A 150 12.10 14.46 4.97
N GLY A 151 11.40 14.04 3.91
CA GLY A 151 11.35 12.62 3.52
C GLY A 151 12.65 12.05 2.96
N ALA A 152 13.70 12.87 2.85
CA ALA A 152 14.88 12.58 2.06
C ALA A 152 15.88 11.65 2.75
N LEU A 153 16.30 10.66 1.96
CA LEU A 153 17.53 9.84 2.05
C LEU A 153 17.41 8.42 2.66
N SER A 154 16.63 8.16 3.70
CA SER A 154 16.72 6.87 4.40
C SER A 154 15.95 5.70 3.76
N ARG A 155 14.96 5.94 2.89
CA ARG A 155 13.94 4.90 2.57
C ARG A 155 14.00 4.28 1.16
N MET A 156 14.43 4.99 0.12
CA MET A 156 14.56 4.40 -1.23
C MET A 156 15.84 3.61 -1.44
N GLY A 157 16.96 4.04 -0.82
CA GLY A 157 18.21 3.29 -0.86
C GLY A 157 18.02 1.88 -0.30
N VAL A 158 17.40 1.79 0.88
CA VAL A 158 17.14 0.51 1.55
C VAL A 158 16.16 -0.36 0.75
N GLY A 159 15.04 0.19 0.28
CA GLY A 159 14.04 -0.58 -0.48
C GLY A 159 14.60 -1.15 -1.79
N ALA A 160 15.31 -0.33 -2.58
CA ALA A 160 15.95 -0.78 -3.81
C ALA A 160 17.05 -1.82 -3.54
N ILE A 161 17.87 -1.62 -2.49
CA ILE A 161 18.90 -2.56 -2.06
C ILE A 161 18.28 -3.90 -1.63
N VAL A 162 17.19 -3.87 -0.86
CA VAL A 162 16.48 -5.08 -0.42
C VAL A 162 15.87 -5.81 -1.62
N MET A 163 15.26 -5.11 -2.57
CA MET A 163 14.64 -5.73 -3.74
C MET A 163 15.69 -6.35 -4.68
N TRP A 164 16.79 -5.64 -4.93
CA TRP A 164 17.94 -6.18 -5.68
C TRP A 164 18.61 -7.34 -4.95
N GLY A 165 18.77 -7.24 -3.63
CA GLY A 165 19.28 -8.31 -2.79
C GLY A 165 18.43 -9.58 -2.88
N PHE A 166 17.10 -9.43 -2.84
CA PHE A 166 16.18 -10.55 -3.04
C PHE A 166 16.31 -11.18 -4.43
N LEU A 167 16.39 -10.37 -5.50
CA LEU A 167 16.58 -10.85 -6.89
C LEU A 167 17.89 -11.62 -7.08
N ILE A 168 18.97 -11.19 -6.43
CA ILE A 168 20.27 -11.87 -6.45
C ILE A 168 20.19 -13.19 -5.66
N LEU A 169 19.66 -13.16 -4.44
CA LEU A 169 19.54 -14.35 -3.58
C LEU A 169 18.60 -15.41 -4.18
N SER A 170 17.57 -15.00 -4.90
CA SER A 170 16.64 -15.90 -5.60
C SER A 170 17.17 -16.41 -6.95
N GLY A 171 18.37 -16.02 -7.37
CA GLY A 171 19.00 -16.46 -8.62
C GLY A 171 18.31 -15.92 -9.89
N ARG A 172 17.38 -14.97 -9.76
CA ARG A 172 16.58 -14.41 -10.85
C ARG A 172 17.07 -13.05 -11.34
N ALA A 173 18.16 -12.54 -10.78
CA ALA A 173 18.78 -11.28 -11.21
C ALA A 173 19.10 -11.27 -12.72
N GLY A 174 19.50 -12.42 -13.29
CA GLY A 174 19.70 -12.55 -14.73
C GLY A 174 18.44 -12.28 -15.55
N ALA A 175 17.25 -12.68 -15.07
CA ALA A 175 15.99 -12.49 -15.78
C ALA A 175 15.58 -11.00 -15.89
N ALA A 176 16.03 -10.15 -14.96
CA ALA A 176 15.85 -8.70 -15.05
C ALA A 176 16.74 -8.06 -16.13
N LEU A 177 17.87 -8.70 -16.45
CA LEU A 177 18.84 -8.22 -17.44
C LEU A 177 18.68 -8.87 -18.83
N THR A 178 17.99 -10.02 -18.91
CA THR A 178 17.70 -10.74 -20.16
C THR A 178 16.32 -10.41 -20.73
N LEU A 179 15.76 -9.25 -20.39
CA LEU A 179 14.51 -8.79 -20.99
C LEU A 179 14.70 -8.64 -22.51
N SER A 180 13.76 -9.17 -23.29
CA SER A 180 13.79 -9.08 -24.74
C SER A 180 13.62 -7.63 -25.21
N GLY A 181 14.07 -7.32 -26.44
CA GLY A 181 13.90 -5.97 -27.00
C GLY A 181 12.43 -5.50 -26.99
N THR A 182 11.48 -6.42 -27.21
CA THR A 182 10.05 -6.14 -27.11
C THR A 182 9.60 -5.81 -25.68
N GLN A 183 10.13 -6.50 -24.68
CA GLN A 183 9.82 -6.22 -23.27
C GLN A 183 10.35 -4.85 -22.84
N TRP A 184 11.57 -4.50 -23.27
CA TRP A 184 12.13 -3.18 -23.04
C TRP A 184 11.32 -2.07 -23.68
N ILE A 185 10.78 -2.29 -24.89
CA ILE A 185 9.86 -1.34 -25.53
C ILE A 185 8.62 -1.12 -24.67
N TRP A 186 8.00 -2.17 -24.14
CA TRP A 186 6.83 -2.03 -23.26
C TRP A 186 7.16 -1.34 -21.94
N VAL A 187 8.31 -1.65 -21.33
CA VAL A 187 8.78 -0.98 -20.10
C VAL A 187 9.01 0.51 -20.36
N LEU A 188 9.68 0.87 -21.46
CA LEU A 188 9.94 2.27 -21.81
C LEU A 188 8.63 2.99 -22.17
N LEU A 189 7.76 2.36 -22.93
CA LEU A 189 6.47 2.93 -23.32
C LEU A 189 5.59 3.23 -22.09
N THR A 190 5.45 2.25 -21.19
CA THR A 190 4.70 2.42 -19.94
C THR A 190 5.34 3.45 -19.02
N SER A 191 6.67 3.50 -18.94
CA SER A 191 7.41 4.50 -18.16
C SER A 191 7.22 5.92 -18.71
N VAL A 192 7.30 6.10 -20.03
CA VAL A 192 7.08 7.40 -20.69
C VAL A 192 5.63 7.84 -20.54
N LEU A 193 4.67 6.94 -20.74
CA LEU A 193 3.25 7.23 -20.58
C LEU A 193 2.94 7.66 -19.14
N LEU A 194 3.42 6.90 -18.15
CA LEU A 194 3.22 7.21 -16.73
C LEU A 194 3.92 8.52 -16.35
N SER A 195 5.15 8.74 -16.82
CA SER A 195 5.88 9.98 -16.56
C SER A 195 5.17 11.19 -17.17
N GLY A 196 4.65 11.07 -18.39
CA GLY A 196 3.89 12.11 -19.06
C GLY A 196 2.58 12.42 -18.34
N TYR A 197 1.88 11.39 -17.86
CA TYR A 197 0.70 11.54 -17.02
C TYR A 197 1.01 12.31 -15.73
N VAL A 198 2.03 11.87 -14.97
CA VAL A 198 2.45 12.51 -13.72
C VAL A 198 2.88 13.96 -13.96
N TRP A 199 3.66 14.21 -15.02
CA TRP A 199 4.08 15.57 -15.38
C TRP A 199 2.90 16.48 -15.72
N THR A 200 1.93 15.99 -16.50
CA THR A 200 0.72 16.75 -16.86
C THR A 200 -0.14 17.02 -15.63
N TRP A 201 -0.25 16.06 -14.72
CA TRP A 201 -0.97 16.22 -13.46
C TRP A 201 -0.34 17.29 -12.57
N TYR A 202 0.98 17.28 -12.38
CA TYR A 202 1.68 18.34 -11.64
C TYR A 202 1.58 19.70 -12.32
N ARG A 203 1.63 19.75 -13.66
CA ARG A 203 1.36 20.98 -14.44
C ARG A 203 -0.04 21.52 -14.20
N ALA A 204 -1.06 20.66 -14.11
CA ALA A 204 -2.43 21.07 -13.82
C ALA A 204 -2.58 21.58 -12.39
N LEU A 205 -1.89 20.98 -11.41
CA LEU A 205 -1.90 21.46 -10.03
C LEU A 205 -1.25 22.84 -9.84
N GLN A 206 -0.37 23.25 -10.76
CA GLN A 206 0.20 24.60 -10.74
C GLN A 206 -0.80 25.67 -11.16
N THR A 207 -1.84 25.31 -11.93
CA THR A 207 -2.78 26.26 -12.54
C THR A 207 -4.20 26.15 -12.01
N ALA A 208 -4.53 25.07 -11.28
CA ALA A 208 -5.86 24.84 -10.74
C ALA A 208 -5.80 24.24 -9.32
N PRO A 209 -6.84 24.48 -8.48
CA PRO A 209 -6.93 23.89 -7.16
C PRO A 209 -6.88 22.36 -7.21
N ALA A 210 -6.18 21.74 -6.25
CA ALA A 210 -6.01 20.28 -6.17
C ALA A 210 -7.35 19.53 -6.18
N THR A 211 -8.41 20.10 -5.60
CA THR A 211 -9.76 19.53 -5.60
C THR A 211 -10.36 19.40 -7.00
N VAL A 212 -10.08 20.35 -7.91
CA VAL A 212 -10.57 20.31 -9.29
C VAL A 212 -9.78 19.26 -10.08
N VAL A 213 -8.45 19.27 -9.96
CA VAL A 213 -7.58 18.33 -10.68
C VAL A 213 -7.87 16.88 -10.28
N THR A 214 -8.04 16.62 -8.98
CA THR A 214 -8.37 15.27 -8.46
C THR A 214 -9.78 14.82 -8.85
N SER A 215 -10.76 15.72 -8.94
CA SER A 215 -12.10 15.38 -9.43
C SER A 215 -12.15 14.97 -10.91
N VAL A 216 -11.14 15.34 -11.69
CA VAL A 216 -10.99 14.84 -13.06
C VAL A 216 -10.40 13.42 -13.04
N LEU A 217 -9.52 13.13 -12.08
CA LEU A 217 -8.89 11.81 -11.96
C LEU A 217 -9.88 10.70 -11.61
N THR A 218 -10.97 11.01 -10.89
CA THR A 218 -12.05 10.06 -10.58
C THR A 218 -12.77 9.54 -11.83
N ILE A 219 -12.67 10.24 -12.97
CA ILE A 219 -13.15 9.75 -14.28
C ILE A 219 -12.30 8.56 -14.76
N GLY A 220 -11.03 8.48 -14.35
CA GLY A 220 -10.13 7.37 -14.65
C GLY A 220 -10.70 6.03 -14.20
N ALA A 221 -11.31 5.96 -13.01
CA ALA A 221 -11.94 4.73 -12.51
C ALA A 221 -13.08 4.23 -13.42
N VAL A 222 -13.88 5.15 -13.97
CA VAL A 222 -14.96 4.84 -14.91
C VAL A 222 -14.38 4.31 -16.24
N LEU A 223 -13.32 4.95 -16.74
CA LEU A 223 -12.63 4.52 -17.94
C LEU A 223 -12.01 3.13 -17.77
N THR A 224 -11.42 2.82 -16.61
CA THR A 224 -10.89 1.49 -16.30
C THR A 224 -12.00 0.44 -16.31
N VAL A 225 -13.15 0.71 -15.70
CA VAL A 225 -14.31 -0.21 -15.74
C VAL A 225 -14.76 -0.43 -17.19
N GLY A 226 -14.88 0.64 -17.98
CA GLY A 226 -15.24 0.54 -19.40
C GLY A 226 -14.25 -0.31 -20.20
N LEU A 227 -12.96 -0.09 -19.98
CA LEU A 227 -11.90 -0.83 -20.67
C LEU A 227 -11.88 -2.31 -20.28
N SER A 228 -12.11 -2.65 -19.01
CA SER A 228 -12.21 -4.04 -18.55
C SER A 228 -13.42 -4.76 -19.16
N ILE A 229 -14.54 -4.07 -19.40
CA ILE A 229 -15.70 -4.66 -20.07
C ILE A 229 -15.36 -4.98 -21.52
N VAL A 230 -14.76 -4.02 -22.23
CA VAL A 230 -14.47 -4.12 -23.67
C VAL A 230 -13.33 -5.11 -23.96
N LEU A 231 -12.25 -5.06 -23.17
CA LEU A 231 -11.05 -5.86 -23.43
C LEU A 231 -11.06 -7.23 -22.74
N GLU A 232 -11.71 -7.37 -21.58
CA GLU A 232 -11.66 -8.60 -20.78
C GLU A 232 -13.00 -9.36 -20.76
N GLY A 233 -14.07 -8.79 -21.34
CA GLY A 233 -15.39 -9.45 -21.44
C GLY A 233 -16.05 -9.72 -20.09
N LYS A 234 -15.65 -9.01 -19.03
CA LYS A 234 -16.15 -9.25 -17.66
C LYS A 234 -17.63 -8.83 -17.54
N PRO A 235 -18.50 -9.69 -16.97
CA PRO A 235 -19.90 -9.34 -16.74
C PRO A 235 -20.00 -8.21 -15.72
N THR A 236 -20.74 -7.16 -16.05
CA THR A 236 -21.00 -6.04 -15.13
C THR A 236 -22.10 -6.39 -14.16
N THR A 237 -21.86 -6.16 -12.87
CA THR A 237 -22.92 -6.21 -11.86
C THR A 237 -23.73 -4.92 -11.91
N GLY A 238 -25.05 -4.99 -11.67
CA GLY A 238 -25.91 -3.79 -11.62
C GLY A 238 -25.41 -2.74 -10.63
N LEU A 239 -24.76 -3.17 -9.54
CA LEU A 239 -24.12 -2.29 -8.56
C LEU A 239 -22.92 -1.53 -9.12
N GLN A 240 -22.12 -2.13 -10.01
CA GLN A 240 -20.99 -1.46 -10.66
C GLN A 240 -21.48 -0.39 -11.64
N VAL A 241 -22.54 -0.68 -12.39
CA VAL A 241 -23.15 0.31 -13.31
C VAL A 241 -23.72 1.48 -12.53
N ALA A 242 -24.45 1.22 -11.44
CA ALA A 242 -24.98 2.26 -10.57
C ALA A 242 -23.84 3.09 -9.92
N GLY A 243 -22.77 2.44 -9.45
CA GLY A 243 -21.60 3.10 -8.89
C GLY A 243 -20.88 4.00 -9.90
N SER A 244 -20.66 3.52 -11.12
CA SER A 244 -20.06 4.30 -12.21
C SER A 244 -20.94 5.49 -12.60
N ALA A 245 -22.26 5.29 -12.71
CA ALA A 245 -23.20 6.38 -13.00
C ALA A 245 -23.20 7.46 -11.90
N LEU A 246 -23.14 7.04 -10.63
CA LEU A 246 -23.04 7.95 -9.49
C LEU A 246 -21.74 8.76 -9.55
N LEU A 247 -20.60 8.11 -9.81
CA LEU A 247 -19.30 8.79 -9.94
C LEU A 247 -19.29 9.81 -11.07
N ILE A 248 -19.80 9.46 -12.25
CA ILE A 248 -19.91 10.39 -13.39
C ILE A 248 -20.80 11.59 -13.01
N SER A 249 -21.99 11.33 -12.45
CA SER A 249 -22.92 12.40 -12.08
C SER A 249 -22.34 13.34 -11.01
N GLY A 250 -21.63 12.80 -10.01
CA GLY A 250 -20.94 13.57 -8.98
C GLY A 250 -19.82 14.44 -9.55
N CYS A 251 -18.99 13.88 -10.45
CA CYS A 251 -17.93 14.63 -11.13
C CYS A 251 -18.49 15.77 -11.98
N LEU A 252 -19.53 15.48 -12.78
CA LEU A 252 -20.19 16.47 -13.64
C LEU A 252 -20.83 17.60 -12.81
N LEU A 253 -21.51 17.27 -11.72
CA LEU A 253 -22.14 18.26 -10.83
C LEU A 253 -21.08 19.12 -10.12
N PHE A 254 -19.99 18.51 -9.67
CA PHE A 254 -18.88 19.24 -9.03
C PHE A 254 -18.19 20.19 -10.02
N LEU A 255 -17.85 19.71 -11.22
CA LEU A 255 -17.25 20.52 -12.28
C LEU A 255 -18.19 21.64 -12.74
N TRP A 256 -19.49 21.36 -12.88
CA TRP A 256 -20.49 22.36 -13.24
C TRP A 256 -20.62 23.46 -12.20
N ARG A 257 -20.60 23.11 -10.90
CA ARG A 257 -20.63 24.08 -9.81
C ARG A 257 -19.35 24.92 -9.76
N GLN A 258 -18.18 24.30 -9.98
CA GLN A 258 -16.90 25.00 -10.07
C GLN A 258 -16.85 25.97 -11.26
N LEU A 259 -17.28 25.54 -12.44
CA LEU A 259 -17.36 26.37 -13.65
C LEU A 259 -18.30 27.57 -13.48
N ARG A 260 -19.38 27.42 -12.71
CA ARG A 260 -20.29 28.54 -12.35
C ARG A 260 -19.74 29.47 -11.28
N ALA A 261 -18.80 29.01 -10.46
CA ALA A 261 -18.17 29.79 -9.40
C ALA A 261 -16.95 30.57 -9.89
N LEU A 262 -16.42 30.26 -11.07
CA LEU A 262 -15.39 31.08 -11.71
C LEU A 262 -15.95 32.46 -12.06
N PRO A 263 -15.27 33.56 -11.67
CA PRO A 263 -15.65 34.88 -12.13
C PRO A 263 -15.60 34.88 -13.65
N ARG A 264 -16.73 35.20 -14.29
CA ARG A 264 -16.77 35.37 -15.75
C ARG A 264 -15.79 36.50 -16.06
N ALA A 265 -14.67 36.17 -16.68
CA ALA A 265 -13.83 37.17 -17.30
C ALA A 265 -14.76 37.98 -18.22
N GLU A 266 -14.96 39.25 -17.88
CA GLU A 266 -15.64 40.19 -18.75
C GLU A 266 -15.00 40.06 -20.12
N ALA A 267 -15.86 39.95 -21.13
CA ALA A 267 -15.47 40.02 -22.52
C ALA A 267 -14.62 41.28 -22.71
N ALA A 268 -13.31 41.11 -22.81
CA ALA A 268 -12.39 42.18 -23.14
C ALA A 268 -12.65 42.56 -24.60
N ALA A 269 -13.38 43.67 -24.75
CA ALA A 269 -13.33 44.56 -25.89
C ALA A 269 -11.91 45.13 -26.06
#